data_AF-A0A925IAQ2-F1
#
_entry.id   AF-A0A925IAQ2-F1
#
_cell.length_a   1.000
_cell.length_b   1.000
_cell.length_c   1.000
_cell.angle_alpha   90.00
_cell.angle_beta   90.00
_cell.angle_gamma   90.00
#
_symmetry.space_group_name_H-M   'P 1'
#
loop_
_entity.id
_entity.type
_entity.pdbx_description
1 polymer ?
#
loop_
_entity_poly.entity_id
_entity_poly.type
_entity_poly.pdbx_seq_one_letter_code
_entity_poly.pdbx_strand_id
1 'polypeptide(L)' 'MNEFADISKKIKFRRKFLNYSQKDISELTGISERTIRSIENGEGNTSILYWYKILDVLGLEMKILFKSPSDETRSSVL' A
#
# COMPACT_ATOMS: atom_id res chain seq x y z
N MET A 1 2.57 11.43 12.82
CA MET A 1 3.06 10.86 11.54
C MET A 1 1.93 10.09 10.90
N ASN A 2 1.68 10.25 9.61
CA ASN A 2 0.67 9.45 8.91
C ASN A 2 1.21 8.01 8.78
N GLU A 3 0.59 7.03 9.42
CA GLU A 3 1.05 5.62 9.44
C GLU A 3 1.27 5.04 8.04
N PHE A 4 0.56 5.55 7.03
CA PHE A 4 0.66 5.08 5.66
C PHE A 4 1.85 5.67 4.88
N ALA A 5 2.47 6.75 5.37
CA ALA A 5 3.45 7.53 4.61
C ALA A 5 4.67 6.69 4.18
N ASP A 6 5.10 5.73 5.01
CA ASP A 6 6.27 4.91 4.70
C ASP A 6 5.95 3.83 3.64
N ILE A 7 4.75 3.25 3.68
CA ILE A 7 4.30 2.28 2.67
C ILE A 7 4.15 2.98 1.32
N SER A 8 3.50 4.15 1.30
CA SER A 8 3.32 4.96 0.09
C SER A 8 4.65 5.35 -0.57
N LYS A 9 5.64 5.74 0.23
CA LYS A 9 7.01 6.02 -0.27
C LYS A 9 7.67 4.78 -0.87
N LYS A 10 7.55 3.61 -0.22
CA LYS A 10 8.09 2.35 -0.74
C LYS A 10 7.47 1.96 -2.07
N ILE A 11 6.14 2.08 -2.20
CA ILE A 11 5.42 1.85 -3.45
C ILE A 11 5.94 2.77 -4.56
N LYS A 12 5.98 4.08 -4.29
CA LYS A 12 6.45 5.08 -5.26
C LYS A 12 7.90 4.86 -5.68
N PHE A 13 8.77 4.53 -4.73
CA PHE A 13 10.16 4.21 -4.98
C PHE A 13 10.28 2.96 -5.86
N ARG A 14 9.57 1.88 -5.52
CA ARG A 14 9.62 0.62 -6.28
C ARG A 14 9.11 0.79 -7.71
N ARG A 15 8.01 1.52 -7.90
CA ARG A 15 7.48 1.83 -9.23
C ARG A 15 8.52 2.53 -10.10
N LYS A 16 9.16 3.59 -9.56
CA LYS A 16 10.22 4.31 -10.28
C LYS A 16 11.43 3.44 -10.56
N PHE A 17 11.82 2.57 -9.62
CA PHE A 17 12.92 1.63 -9.80
C PHE A 17 12.67 0.66 -10.97
N LEU A 18 11.42 0.20 -11.14
CA LEU A 18 10.99 -0.63 -12.27
C LEU A 18 10.73 0.18 -13.56
N ASN A 19 10.99 1.49 -13.55
CA ASN A 19 10.76 2.42 -14.64
C ASN A 19 9.29 2.49 -15.12
N TYR A 20 8.34 2.24 -14.23
CA TYR A 20 6.91 2.37 -14.54
C TYR A 20 6.39 3.78 -14.27
N SER A 21 5.52 4.26 -15.14
CA SER A 21 4.69 5.45 -14.94
C SER A 21 3.47 5.14 -14.06
N GLN A 22 2.74 6.16 -13.58
CA GLN A 22 1.46 5.92 -12.89
C GLN A 22 0.40 5.34 -13.85
N LYS A 23 0.47 5.70 -15.13
CA LYS A 23 -0.38 5.17 -16.20
C LYS A 23 -0.12 3.68 -16.44
N ASP A 24 1.14 3.24 -16.40
CA ASP A 24 1.48 1.82 -16.58
C ASP A 24 0.86 0.98 -15.47
N ILE A 25 0.94 1.44 -14.22
CA ILE A 25 0.28 0.75 -13.09
C ILE A 25 -1.24 0.79 -13.24
N SER A 26 -1.80 1.88 -13.77
CA SER A 26 -3.23 2.00 -14.03
C SER A 26 -3.71 0.95 -15.03
N GLU A 27 -2.98 0.80 -16.14
CA GLU A 27 -3.27 -0.18 -17.18
C GLU A 27 -3.13 -1.63 -16.68
N LEU A 28 -2.10 -1.92 -15.87
CA LEU A 28 -1.84 -3.26 -15.34
C LEU A 28 -2.84 -3.68 -14.25
N THR A 29 -3.40 -2.74 -13.49
CA THR A 29 -4.27 -3.05 -12.33
C THR A 29 -5.76 -2.76 -12.57
N GLY A 30 -6.08 -1.98 -13.60
CA GLY A 30 -7.40 -1.41 -13.83
C GLY A 30 -7.80 -0.31 -12.83
N ILE A 31 -6.86 0.20 -12.03
CA ILE A 31 -7.09 1.25 -11.02
C ILE A 31 -6.79 2.60 -11.65
N SER A 32 -7.60 3.63 -11.37
CA SER A 32 -7.36 4.96 -11.95
C SER A 32 -6.00 5.56 -11.53
N GLU A 33 -5.33 6.31 -12.42
CA GLU A 33 -4.11 7.05 -12.10
C GLU A 33 -4.28 7.97 -10.88
N ARG A 34 -5.47 8.56 -10.72
CA ARG A 34 -5.81 9.39 -9.55
C ARG A 34 -5.70 8.59 -8.25
N THR A 35 -6.24 7.39 -8.22
CA THR A 35 -6.19 6.50 -7.04
C THR A 35 -4.75 6.08 -6.74
N ILE A 36 -3.96 5.74 -7.77
CA ILE A 36 -2.54 5.40 -7.62
C ILE A 36 -1.77 6.59 -7.03
N ARG A 37 -1.99 7.80 -7.54
CA ARG A 37 -1.38 9.02 -7.01
C ARG A 37 -1.75 9.30 -5.56
N SER A 38 -3.03 9.13 -5.22
CA SER A 38 -3.55 9.28 -3.85
C SER A 38 -2.84 8.30 -2.89
N ILE A 39 -2.74 7.02 -3.30
CA ILE A 39 -1.98 5.99 -2.58
C ILE A 39 -0.51 6.38 -2.42
N GLU A 40 0.17 6.84 -3.47
CA GLU A 40 1.58 7.25 -3.41
C GLU A 40 1.83 8.52 -2.57
N ASN A 41 0.80 9.33 -2.36
CA ASN A 41 0.84 10.52 -1.50
C ASN A 41 0.49 10.22 -0.03
N GLY A 42 0.08 8.99 0.30
CA GLY A 42 -0.33 8.61 1.66
C GLY A 42 -1.75 9.01 2.01
N GLU A 43 -2.59 9.30 1.00
CA GLU A 43 -4.01 9.56 1.17
C GLU A 43 -4.73 8.20 1.30
N GLY A 44 -4.79 7.68 2.53
CA GLY A 44 -5.20 6.31 2.87
C GLY A 44 -6.70 5.99 2.73
N ASN A 45 -7.51 6.84 2.08
CA ASN A 45 -8.96 6.63 1.98
C ASN A 45 -9.35 5.73 0.78
N THR A 46 -8.63 4.61 0.60
CA THR A 46 -8.79 3.70 -0.54
C THR A 46 -8.91 2.25 -0.06
N SER A 47 -9.57 1.41 -0.86
CA SER A 47 -9.77 -0.01 -0.53
C SER A 47 -8.43 -0.75 -0.43
N ILE A 48 -8.27 -1.61 0.59
CA ILE A 48 -7.11 -2.49 0.75
C ILE A 48 -6.85 -3.36 -0.49
N LEU A 49 -7.90 -3.69 -1.25
CA LEU A 49 -7.78 -4.42 -2.52
C LEU A 49 -6.92 -3.66 -3.54
N TYR A 50 -6.99 -2.33 -3.56
CA TYR A 50 -6.19 -1.51 -4.47
C TYR A 50 -4.73 -1.49 -4.06
N TRP A 51 -4.44 -1.44 -2.76
CA TRP A 51 -3.08 -1.60 -2.24
C TRP A 51 -2.51 -2.96 -2.65
N TYR A 52 -3.28 -4.03 -2.44
CA TYR A 52 -2.86 -5.38 -2.81
C TYR A 52 -2.52 -5.51 -4.30
N LYS A 53 -3.40 -5.05 -5.20
CA LYS A 53 -3.16 -5.09 -6.66
C LYS A 53 -1.92 -4.32 -7.08
N ILE A 54 -1.68 -3.14 -6.49
CA ILE A 54 -0.49 -2.34 -6.81
C ILE A 54 0.78 -3.02 -6.31
N LEU A 55 0.76 -3.60 -5.11
CA LEU A 55 1.90 -4.33 -4.56
C LEU A 55 2.26 -5.53 -5.44
N ASP A 56 1.25 -6.30 -5.87
CA ASP A 56 1.42 -7.48 -6.73
C ASP A 56 2.15 -7.13 -8.05
N VAL A 57 1.68 -6.11 -8.76
CA VAL A 57 2.30 -5.62 -10.01
C VAL A 57 3.74 -5.13 -9.79
N LEU A 58 4.05 -4.59 -8.61
CA LEU A 58 5.39 -4.10 -8.27
C LEU A 58 6.33 -5.18 -7.70
N GLY A 59 5.85 -6.43 -7.60
CA GLY A 59 6.58 -7.53 -6.98
C GLY A 59 6.85 -7.30 -5.50
N LEU A 60 5.88 -6.72 -4.79
CA LEU A 60 5.92 -6.46 -3.36
C LEU A 60 4.90 -7.35 -2.64
N GLU A 61 5.24 -7.80 -1.44
CA GLU A 61 4.35 -8.61 -0.60
C GLU A 61 3.86 -7.82 0.62
N MET A 62 2.61 -8.07 1.03
CA MET A 62 2.06 -7.62 2.31
C MET A 62 2.03 -8.80 3.28
N LYS A 63 2.53 -8.59 4.51
CA LYS A 63 2.51 -9.61 5.58
C LYS A 63 1.52 -9.24 6.67
N ILE A 64 0.71 -10.20 7.06
CA ILE A 64 -0.17 -10.11 8.24
C ILE A 64 0.54 -10.83 9.37
N LEU A 65 0.81 -10.12 10.46
CA LEU A 65 1.53 -10.63 11.62
C LEU A 65 0.67 -10.48 12.87
N PHE A 66 0.82 -11.40 13.82
CA PHE A 66 0.27 -11.21 15.15
C PHE A 66 0.96 -10.02 15.83
N LYS A 67 0.17 -9.18 16.51
CA LYS A 67 0.75 -8.18 17.39
C LYS A 67 1.42 -8.88 18.57
N SER A 68 2.57 -8.37 19.01
CA SER A 68 3.20 -8.86 20.23
C SER A 68 2.28 -8.58 21.42
N PRO A 69 2.13 -9.49 22.40
CA PRO A 69 1.39 -9.24 23.63
C PRO A 69 1.87 -8.03 24.43
N SER A 70 3.08 -7.53 24.17
CA SER A 70 3.60 -6.27 24.73
C SER A 70 2.87 -5.02 24.22
N ASP A 71 2.06 -5.15 23.15
CA ASP A 71 1.11 -4.13 22.73
C ASP A 71 -0.24 -4.41 23.43
N GLU A 72 -0.29 -4.12 24.73
CA GLU A 72 -1.48 -4.23 25.58
C GLU A 72 -2.65 -3.41 25.02
N THR A 73 -3.52 -4.01 24.20
CA THR A 73 -4.89 -3.47 24.02
C THR A 73 -5.95 -4.52 23.65
N ARG A 74 -5.65 -5.83 23.69
CA ARG A 74 -6.67 -6.85 23.30
C ARG A 74 -6.75 -8.10 24.19
N SER A 75 -6.39 -8.00 25.46
CA SER A 75 -6.78 -9.02 26.46
C SER A 75 -8.22 -8.86 27.00
N SER A 76 -9.12 -8.16 26.31
CA SER A 76 -10.47 -7.89 26.85
C SER A 76 -11.65 -8.34 25.99
N VAL A 77 -11.47 -9.18 24.96
CA VAL A 77 -12.61 -9.67 24.16
C VAL A 77 -12.55 -11.17 23.83
N LEU A 78 -11.94 -11.97 24.69
CA LEU A 78 -12.23 -13.40 24.86
C LEU A 78 -12.24 -13.72 26.35
#